data_AF-A0AAD8Y4Q6-F1
#
_entry.id   AF-A0AAD8Y4Q6-F1
#
_cell.length_a   1.000
_cell.length_b   1.000
_cell.length_c   1.000
_cell.angle_alpha   90.00
_cell.angle_beta   90.00
_cell.angle_gamma   90.00
#
_symmetry.space_group_name_H-M   'P 1'
#
loop_
_entity.id
_entity.type
_entity.pdbx_description
1 polymer ?
#
loop_
_entity_poly.entity_id
_entity_poly.type
_entity_poly.pdbx_seq_one_letter_code
_entity_poly.pdbx_strand_id
1 'polypeptide(L)'
;MRNLVDCARINECVNEIRDEAFMDCVQLVRVWSHDGVKKIGDRSFSKCKMLRNIELSSVVGIGMLAFGGCRALTDVDFGSKLEEIGYGAFCGCSSLRRLHFPSVFLIDPLAFQGCVEVTDVEFPAWLQIIGSCAFKGCTKLQRIVMPLDVDMIKDEVFDGCENLTKVELVGEIHEIVPYLSLKSWREAVYEEIDYINQVLPNTPANEKTEEIKEWMEYVKDSYEYYKAVHFCWVEDVTTLLELALWKINIDGKEGSLGLQDGDQTTRERAQRESRQEKRVTSGASVAKINMFTGRSKSGSSYHLHNHQPLAILIKIILIEDSNLLNILFAALLLNSSTVSAFTSRPPSSHNYQHKNNLKMISNVVIAIAMEAEASPFVNHLNLQPDTSFFPSQTPFHAFTGKHGNCNLTVVTNGKDVVHDTGVDNVGTVPAAVATFLTLQKMSLEDNAAHLLINAGTCGGFKRKGAEIGDVFLTTAVANHDRRIPIPDFVPYGVGRIASTSVENLASHLDAKLGVCTTGNSLDFHEVDSQHMIDNDASVKDMEAAAIAWASETWNVPHFGVKVVTDIVDGDKPTQEEFFENLGTAAQSLQEALPKVIDFVCDKKHDEL
;
A
#
# COMPACT_ATOMS: atom_id res chain seq x y z
N MET A 1 36.14 -12.07 39.04
CA MET A 1 35.88 -12.95 37.87
C MET A 1 35.96 -12.23 36.51
N ARG A 2 35.75 -10.89 36.40
CA ARG A 2 35.63 -10.17 35.11
C ARG A 2 36.85 -10.20 34.15
N ASN A 3 38.06 -10.52 34.61
CA ASN A 3 39.27 -10.51 33.77
C ASN A 3 39.79 -11.90 33.34
N LEU A 4 39.03 -12.97 33.59
CA LEU A 4 39.47 -14.36 33.30
C LEU A 4 38.50 -15.13 32.38
N VAL A 5 37.41 -14.51 31.94
CA VAL A 5 36.41 -15.16 31.09
C VAL A 5 36.82 -14.94 29.63
N ASP A 6 37.25 -16.01 28.97
CA ASP A 6 37.58 -16.02 27.54
C ASP A 6 36.36 -16.37 26.67
N CYS A 7 35.32 -16.98 27.25
CA CYS A 7 34.09 -17.30 26.56
C CYS A 7 32.87 -17.27 27.50
N ALA A 8 31.71 -16.91 26.95
CA ALA A 8 30.44 -16.89 27.68
C ALA A 8 29.33 -17.57 26.89
N ARG A 9 28.44 -18.30 27.57
CA ARG A 9 27.21 -18.85 26.99
C ARG A 9 26.02 -18.24 27.71
N ILE A 10 25.15 -17.59 26.96
CA ILE A 10 23.91 -17.00 27.48
C ILE A 10 22.89 -18.13 27.68
N ASN A 11 22.26 -18.16 28.86
CA ASN A 11 21.26 -19.17 29.20
C ASN A 11 19.96 -18.93 28.44
N GLU A 12 19.28 -19.99 27.99
CA GLU A 12 18.05 -19.93 27.17
C GLU A 12 16.89 -19.13 27.77
N CYS A 13 16.88 -18.91 29.09
CA CYS A 13 15.88 -18.08 29.77
C CYS A 13 16.18 -16.57 29.72
N VAL A 14 17.32 -16.15 29.18
CA VAL A 14 17.73 -14.74 29.12
C VAL A 14 17.21 -14.11 27.83
N ASN A 15 16.30 -13.15 27.98
CA ASN A 15 15.77 -12.38 26.85
C ASN A 15 16.50 -11.05 26.60
N GLU A 16 17.33 -10.60 27.55
CA GLU A 16 18.10 -9.36 27.46
C GLU A 16 19.49 -9.55 28.08
N ILE A 17 20.53 -9.18 27.34
CA ILE A 17 21.86 -9.02 27.92
C ILE A 17 21.91 -7.64 28.55
N ARG A 18 21.79 -7.58 29.87
CA ARG A 18 21.67 -6.32 30.62
C ARG A 18 22.87 -5.39 30.43
N ASP A 19 22.64 -4.14 30.80
CA ASP A 19 23.64 -3.09 30.79
C ASP A 19 24.91 -3.53 31.52
N GLU A 20 26.06 -3.20 30.91
CA GLU A 20 27.40 -3.43 31.45
C GLU A 20 27.76 -4.90 31.80
N ALA A 21 26.96 -5.89 31.37
CA ALA A 21 27.10 -7.30 31.78
C ALA A 21 28.51 -7.88 31.59
N PHE A 22 29.16 -7.54 30.47
CA PHE A 22 30.52 -7.94 30.10
C PHE A 22 31.45 -6.75 29.88
N MET A 23 31.08 -5.55 30.36
CA MET A 23 31.92 -4.36 30.19
C MET A 23 33.35 -4.60 30.72
N ASP A 24 34.34 -4.17 29.94
CA ASP A 24 35.78 -4.32 30.24
C ASP A 24 36.25 -5.78 30.41
N CYS A 25 35.51 -6.78 29.93
CA CYS A 25 35.98 -8.18 29.85
C CYS A 25 37.01 -8.33 28.72
N VAL A 26 38.21 -7.78 28.91
CA VAL A 26 39.24 -7.64 27.87
C VAL A 26 39.78 -8.97 27.31
N GLN A 27 39.56 -10.08 28.01
CA GLN A 27 39.96 -11.43 27.56
C GLN A 27 38.82 -12.18 26.85
N LEU A 28 37.58 -11.66 26.86
CA LEU A 28 36.43 -12.32 26.26
C LEU A 28 36.60 -12.39 24.75
N VAL A 29 36.68 -13.61 24.21
CA VAL A 29 36.90 -13.88 22.78
C VAL A 29 35.60 -14.20 22.06
N ARG A 30 34.67 -14.89 22.72
CA ARG A 30 33.44 -15.40 22.09
C ARG A 30 32.26 -15.43 23.06
N VAL A 31 31.09 -15.10 22.54
CA VAL A 31 29.81 -15.22 23.24
C VAL A 31 28.88 -16.10 22.40
N TRP A 32 28.34 -17.16 22.99
CA TRP A 32 27.26 -17.94 22.39
C TRP A 32 25.93 -17.44 22.93
N SER A 33 25.08 -16.97 22.02
CA SER A 33 23.71 -16.55 22.31
C SER A 33 22.71 -17.62 21.83
N HIS A 34 21.42 -17.35 21.98
CA HIS A 34 20.31 -18.13 21.43
C HIS A 34 19.24 -17.16 20.89
N ASP A 35 18.27 -17.66 20.11
CA ASP A 35 17.25 -16.85 19.42
C ASP A 35 16.22 -16.16 20.34
N GLY A 36 16.38 -16.31 21.66
CA GLY A 36 15.54 -15.66 22.67
C GLY A 36 16.06 -14.30 23.13
N VAL A 37 17.33 -13.95 22.86
CA VAL A 37 17.89 -12.65 23.25
C VAL A 37 17.39 -11.57 22.30
N LYS A 38 16.45 -10.75 22.77
CA LYS A 38 15.82 -9.67 21.98
C LYS A 38 16.51 -8.34 22.12
N LYS A 39 17.27 -8.12 23.19
CA LYS A 39 17.89 -6.82 23.46
C LYS A 39 19.30 -6.96 24.00
N ILE A 40 20.18 -6.09 23.51
CA ILE A 40 21.53 -5.90 24.01
C ILE A 40 21.55 -4.56 24.75
N GLY A 41 21.79 -4.59 26.05
CA GLY A 41 21.80 -3.42 26.92
C GLY A 41 23.02 -2.52 26.72
N ASP A 42 22.94 -1.36 27.36
CA ASP A 42 23.92 -0.29 27.25
C ASP A 42 25.29 -0.74 27.77
N ARG A 43 26.35 -0.47 27.00
CA ARG A 43 27.75 -0.83 27.31
C ARG A 43 27.97 -2.32 27.64
N SER A 44 27.02 -3.20 27.33
CA SER A 44 27.02 -4.61 27.71
C SER A 44 28.32 -5.35 27.36
N PHE A 45 28.94 -5.06 26.22
CA PHE A 45 30.24 -5.59 25.79
C PHE A 45 31.30 -4.50 25.58
N SER A 46 31.09 -3.29 26.09
CA SER A 46 32.00 -2.17 25.87
C SER A 46 33.42 -2.54 26.31
N LYS A 47 34.41 -2.23 25.47
CA LYS A 47 35.84 -2.50 25.66
C LYS A 47 36.19 -3.98 25.82
N CYS A 48 35.37 -4.92 25.32
CA CYS A 48 35.75 -6.32 25.11
C CYS A 48 36.73 -6.44 23.93
N LYS A 49 37.98 -6.01 24.13
CA LYS A 49 38.97 -5.84 23.05
C LYS A 49 39.31 -7.10 22.27
N MET A 50 39.10 -8.28 22.85
CA MET A 50 39.37 -9.58 22.21
C MET A 50 38.13 -10.25 21.62
N LEU A 51 36.93 -9.67 21.77
CA LEU A 51 35.69 -10.28 21.29
C LEU A 51 35.69 -10.27 19.76
N ARG A 52 35.64 -11.47 19.16
CA ARG A 52 35.74 -11.64 17.70
C ARG A 52 34.39 -11.81 17.02
N ASN A 53 33.51 -12.59 17.66
CA ASN A 53 32.23 -13.00 17.09
C ASN A 53 31.15 -12.93 18.17
N ILE A 54 29.97 -12.47 17.79
CA ILE A 54 28.72 -12.56 18.54
C ILE A 54 27.56 -12.79 17.56
N GLU A 55 26.58 -13.58 17.97
CA GLU A 55 25.37 -13.87 17.19
C GLU A 55 24.24 -12.93 17.63
N LEU A 56 23.69 -12.14 16.71
CA LEU A 56 22.61 -11.18 16.96
C LEU A 56 21.34 -11.47 16.12
N SER A 57 21.19 -12.69 15.60
CA SER A 57 20.13 -13.15 14.67
C SER A 57 18.70 -12.77 15.07
N SER A 58 18.41 -12.65 16.36
CA SER A 58 17.08 -12.43 16.92
C SER A 58 16.92 -11.12 17.72
N VAL A 59 17.97 -10.30 17.73
CA VAL A 59 18.03 -9.03 18.46
C VAL A 59 17.21 -7.98 17.72
N VAL A 60 16.36 -7.28 18.47
CA VAL A 60 15.53 -6.18 17.98
C VAL A 60 16.22 -4.84 18.17
N GLY A 61 16.92 -4.65 19.30
CA GLY A 61 17.60 -3.40 19.62
C GLY A 61 18.97 -3.58 20.26
N ILE A 62 19.91 -2.73 19.84
CA ILE A 62 21.28 -2.66 20.38
C ILE A 62 21.47 -1.34 21.12
N GLY A 63 21.75 -1.41 22.42
CA GLY A 63 21.87 -0.25 23.31
C GLY A 63 23.11 0.61 23.07
N MET A 64 23.16 1.74 23.78
CA MET A 64 24.22 2.73 23.70
C MET A 64 25.58 2.10 24.03
N LEU A 65 26.57 2.32 23.15
CA LEU A 65 27.95 1.84 23.31
C LEU A 65 28.07 0.32 23.58
N ALA A 66 27.05 -0.48 23.22
CA ALA A 66 26.98 -1.90 23.54
C ALA A 66 28.27 -2.67 23.20
N PHE A 67 28.86 -2.42 22.04
CA PHE A 67 30.13 -2.98 21.56
C PHE A 67 31.24 -1.92 21.42
N GLY A 68 31.08 -0.74 22.03
CA GLY A 68 32.03 0.36 21.89
C GLY A 68 33.44 -0.06 22.30
N GLY A 69 34.41 0.00 21.37
CA GLY A 69 35.80 -0.38 21.59
C GLY A 69 36.11 -1.88 21.48
N CYS A 70 35.21 -2.70 20.93
CA CYS A 70 35.46 -4.11 20.60
C CYS A 70 36.38 -4.25 19.38
N ARG A 71 37.68 -3.95 19.55
CA ARG A 71 38.65 -3.81 18.47
C ARG A 71 38.92 -5.07 17.66
N ALA A 72 38.62 -6.26 18.19
CA ALA A 72 38.81 -7.54 17.51
C ALA A 72 37.55 -8.09 16.83
N LEU A 73 36.41 -7.40 16.94
CA LEU A 73 35.14 -7.81 16.34
C LEU A 73 35.25 -7.64 14.82
N THR A 74 35.17 -8.73 14.06
CA THR A 74 35.41 -8.69 12.61
C THR A 74 34.15 -8.71 11.77
N ASP A 75 33.13 -9.43 12.25
CA ASP A 75 31.87 -9.64 11.54
C ASP A 75 30.73 -9.64 12.57
N VAL A 76 29.59 -9.06 12.19
CA VAL A 76 28.36 -9.06 12.97
C VAL A 76 27.22 -9.44 12.03
N ASP A 77 26.48 -10.48 12.39
CA ASP A 77 25.26 -10.87 11.69
C ASP A 77 24.06 -10.25 12.42
N PHE A 78 23.46 -9.22 11.81
CA PHE A 78 22.50 -8.34 12.43
C PHE A 78 21.08 -8.91 12.54
N GLY A 79 20.76 -10.04 11.90
CA GLY A 79 19.44 -10.69 12.02
C GLY A 79 18.28 -9.89 11.41
N SER A 80 17.25 -10.57 10.90
CA SER A 80 16.14 -9.93 10.18
C SER A 80 15.16 -9.13 11.05
N LYS A 81 15.31 -9.19 12.39
CA LYS A 81 14.41 -8.52 13.36
C LYS A 81 14.99 -7.24 13.95
N LEU A 82 16.21 -6.86 13.56
CA LEU A 82 16.82 -5.64 14.05
C LEU A 82 16.02 -4.42 13.57
N GLU A 83 15.83 -3.50 14.50
CA GLU A 83 15.04 -2.29 14.33
C GLU A 83 15.92 -1.05 14.55
N GLU A 84 16.71 -1.07 15.63
CA GLU A 84 17.47 0.08 16.10
C GLU A 84 18.92 -0.26 16.52
N ILE A 85 19.85 0.59 16.11
CA ILE A 85 21.25 0.58 16.55
C ILE A 85 21.53 1.86 17.32
N GLY A 86 21.72 1.74 18.63
CA GLY A 86 21.85 2.85 19.55
C GLY A 86 23.16 3.63 19.46
N TYR A 87 23.17 4.79 20.12
CA TYR A 87 24.29 5.73 20.13
C TYR A 87 25.65 5.07 20.37
N GLY A 88 26.56 5.19 19.40
CA GLY A 88 27.92 4.66 19.49
C GLY A 88 28.02 3.14 19.65
N ALA A 89 26.97 2.36 19.36
CA ALA A 89 26.89 0.92 19.62
C ALA A 89 28.15 0.14 19.20
N PHE A 90 28.75 0.45 18.05
CA PHE A 90 29.96 -0.17 17.52
C PHE A 90 31.14 0.82 17.37
N CYS A 91 31.08 1.98 18.04
CA CYS A 91 32.13 3.00 17.98
C CYS A 91 33.52 2.40 18.33
N GLY A 92 34.49 2.55 17.44
CA GLY A 92 35.86 2.05 17.60
C GLY A 92 36.02 0.54 17.42
N CYS A 93 35.06 -0.16 16.80
CA CYS A 93 35.21 -1.54 16.34
C CYS A 93 36.12 -1.62 15.11
N SER A 94 37.41 -1.34 15.31
CA SER A 94 38.39 -1.11 14.25
C SER A 94 38.70 -2.31 13.34
N SER A 95 38.23 -3.52 13.67
CA SER A 95 38.44 -4.72 12.83
C SER A 95 37.19 -5.14 12.06
N LEU A 96 36.06 -4.45 12.24
CA LEU A 96 34.78 -4.78 11.62
C LEU A 96 34.88 -4.54 10.11
N ARG A 97 34.59 -5.55 9.29
CA ARG A 97 34.86 -5.51 7.83
C ARG A 97 33.63 -5.30 6.97
N ARG A 98 32.52 -5.94 7.31
CA ARG A 98 31.29 -5.94 6.51
C ARG A 98 30.11 -5.58 7.40
N LEU A 99 29.29 -4.67 6.90
CA LEU A 99 28.03 -4.28 7.52
C LEU A 99 26.92 -4.56 6.50
N HIS A 100 26.18 -5.63 6.75
CA HIS A 100 24.97 -5.95 6.03
C HIS A 100 23.80 -5.80 6.98
N PHE A 101 22.87 -4.90 6.65
CA PHE A 101 21.73 -4.58 7.47
C PHE A 101 20.45 -5.16 6.84
N PRO A 102 20.02 -6.37 7.25
CA PRO A 102 18.84 -7.01 6.67
C PRO A 102 17.54 -6.31 7.09
N SER A 103 17.51 -5.71 8.28
CA SER A 103 16.43 -4.86 8.78
C SER A 103 17.03 -3.86 9.77
N VAL A 104 16.78 -2.57 9.58
CA VAL A 104 17.05 -1.47 10.52
C VAL A 104 16.34 -0.22 10.00
N PHE A 105 15.65 0.51 10.87
CA PHE A 105 15.03 1.78 10.48
C PHE A 105 15.76 2.99 11.08
N LEU A 106 16.51 2.80 12.18
CA LEU A 106 17.26 3.84 12.87
C LEU A 106 18.69 3.41 13.20
N ILE A 107 19.66 4.19 12.72
CA ILE A 107 21.07 4.12 13.12
C ILE A 107 21.39 5.41 13.86
N ASP A 108 21.64 5.33 15.16
CA ASP A 108 21.91 6.51 16.00
C ASP A 108 23.29 7.15 15.74
N PRO A 109 23.52 8.37 16.28
CA PRO A 109 24.80 9.04 16.15
C PRO A 109 25.99 8.20 16.64
N LEU A 110 27.12 8.34 15.95
CA LEU A 110 28.39 7.64 16.22
C LEU A 110 28.35 6.11 16.15
N ALA A 111 27.23 5.48 15.74
CA ALA A 111 27.03 4.03 15.83
C ALA A 111 28.21 3.20 15.34
N PHE A 112 28.84 3.57 14.23
CA PHE A 112 29.98 2.89 13.60
C PHE A 112 31.22 3.79 13.48
N GLN A 113 31.31 4.87 14.27
CA GLN A 113 32.46 5.80 14.20
C GLN A 113 33.78 5.05 14.41
N GLY A 114 34.76 5.27 13.54
CA GLY A 114 36.09 4.67 13.64
C GLY A 114 36.16 3.17 13.33
N CYS A 115 35.16 2.61 12.65
CA CYS A 115 35.23 1.25 12.09
C CYS A 115 36.09 1.25 10.81
N VAL A 116 37.40 1.42 10.98
CA VAL A 116 38.37 1.68 9.90
C VAL A 116 38.54 0.55 8.88
N GLU A 117 38.07 -0.67 9.18
CA GLU A 117 38.17 -1.82 8.27
C GLU A 117 36.90 -2.08 7.44
N VAL A 118 35.82 -1.32 7.66
CA VAL A 118 34.58 -1.46 6.88
C VAL A 118 34.85 -0.98 5.46
N THR A 119 34.58 -1.83 4.47
CA THR A 119 34.76 -1.49 3.04
C THR A 119 33.45 -1.19 2.32
N ASP A 120 32.37 -1.81 2.76
CA ASP A 120 31.07 -1.77 2.11
C ASP A 120 29.97 -1.66 3.17
N VAL A 121 28.98 -0.82 2.88
CA VAL A 121 27.76 -0.71 3.68
C VAL A 121 26.55 -0.80 2.78
N GLU A 122 25.68 -1.75 3.07
CA GLU A 122 24.40 -1.93 2.38
C GLU A 122 23.27 -1.65 3.36
N PHE A 123 22.55 -0.55 3.13
CA PHE A 123 21.42 -0.14 3.95
C PHE A 123 20.13 -0.81 3.44
N PRO A 124 19.14 -1.16 4.29
CA PRO A 124 17.89 -1.75 3.83
C PRO A 124 16.98 -0.65 3.25
N ALA A 125 16.10 -1.04 2.32
CA ALA A 125 15.21 -0.11 1.62
C ALA A 125 14.28 0.72 2.53
N TRP A 126 14.05 0.28 3.77
CA TRP A 126 13.19 0.94 4.76
C TRP A 126 13.94 1.73 5.84
N LEU A 127 15.25 1.96 5.66
CA LEU A 127 16.02 2.80 6.57
C LEU A 127 15.50 4.25 6.53
N GLN A 128 15.16 4.82 7.68
CA GLN A 128 14.65 6.18 7.78
C GLN A 128 15.72 7.18 8.20
N ILE A 129 16.56 6.83 9.18
CA ILE A 129 17.45 7.79 9.82
C ILE A 129 18.88 7.24 9.96
N ILE A 130 19.85 8.04 9.52
CA ILE A 130 21.28 7.87 9.81
C ILE A 130 21.76 9.05 10.66
N GLY A 131 22.07 8.78 11.92
CA GLY A 131 22.46 9.75 12.92
C GLY A 131 23.84 10.39 12.66
N SER A 132 24.07 11.55 13.27
CA SER A 132 25.28 12.34 13.03
C SER A 132 26.55 11.53 13.28
N CYS A 133 27.55 11.68 12.41
CA CYS A 133 28.83 10.98 12.53
C CYS A 133 28.74 9.44 12.59
N ALA A 134 27.63 8.81 12.17
CA ALA A 134 27.42 7.38 12.32
C ALA A 134 28.55 6.54 11.71
N PHE A 135 29.13 6.94 10.58
CA PHE A 135 30.24 6.26 9.90
C PHE A 135 31.52 7.11 9.86
N LYS A 136 31.64 8.11 10.75
CA LYS A 136 32.77 9.03 10.77
C LYS A 136 34.09 8.28 11.00
N GLY A 137 35.08 8.51 10.15
CA GLY A 137 36.40 7.88 10.21
C GLY A 137 36.44 6.42 9.76
N CYS A 138 35.43 5.93 9.02
CA CYS A 138 35.51 4.64 8.33
C CYS A 138 36.41 4.77 7.09
N THR A 139 37.72 4.87 7.31
CA THR A 139 38.68 5.28 6.28
C THR A 139 38.78 4.33 5.09
N LYS A 140 38.46 3.03 5.24
CA LYS A 140 38.44 2.04 4.15
C LYS A 140 37.07 1.89 3.47
N LEU A 141 36.04 2.62 3.91
CA LEU A 141 34.72 2.54 3.30
C LEU A 141 34.82 3.01 1.85
N GLN A 142 34.53 2.13 0.90
CA GLN A 142 34.66 2.35 -0.54
C GLN A 142 33.32 2.57 -1.22
N ARG A 143 32.31 1.79 -0.79
CA ARG A 143 31.00 1.76 -1.40
C ARG A 143 29.91 1.81 -0.35
N ILE A 144 28.88 2.61 -0.63
CA ILE A 144 27.61 2.56 0.10
C ILE A 144 26.47 2.28 -0.88
N VAL A 145 25.46 1.56 -0.40
CA VAL A 145 24.20 1.35 -1.13
C VAL A 145 23.08 1.97 -0.33
N MET A 146 22.51 3.05 -0.86
CA MET A 146 21.56 3.93 -0.17
C MET A 146 20.12 3.69 -0.66
N PRO A 147 19.11 3.70 0.21
CA PRO A 147 17.72 3.82 -0.21
C PRO A 147 17.44 5.20 -0.79
N LEU A 148 16.53 5.28 -1.78
CA LEU A 148 16.05 6.57 -2.28
C LEU A 148 15.20 7.32 -1.22
N ASP A 149 14.47 6.56 -0.39
CA ASP A 149 13.50 7.09 0.58
C ASP A 149 14.07 7.25 2.00
N VAL A 150 15.38 7.50 2.15
CA VAL A 150 15.92 7.85 3.48
C VAL A 150 15.41 9.23 3.88
N ASP A 151 14.66 9.29 4.98
CA ASP A 151 14.06 10.53 5.48
C ASP A 151 15.12 11.52 5.99
N MET A 152 16.16 11.03 6.69
CA MET A 152 17.17 11.90 7.30
C MET A 152 18.57 11.29 7.30
N ILE A 153 19.46 11.87 6.49
CA ILE A 153 20.91 11.76 6.68
C ILE A 153 21.34 12.95 7.54
N LYS A 154 21.93 12.71 8.72
CA LYS A 154 22.39 13.78 9.60
C LYS A 154 23.80 14.24 9.25
N ASP A 155 24.34 15.17 10.03
CA ASP A 155 25.61 15.83 9.73
C ASP A 155 26.82 14.92 9.95
N GLU A 156 27.85 15.09 9.10
CA GLU A 156 29.15 14.40 9.19
C GLU A 156 29.07 12.86 9.19
N VAL A 157 27.98 12.26 8.70
CA VAL A 157 27.77 10.79 8.67
C VAL A 157 28.98 10.06 8.08
N PHE A 158 29.53 10.54 6.97
CA PHE A 158 30.69 9.97 6.27
C PHE A 158 31.95 10.83 6.37
N ASP A 159 32.04 11.72 7.37
CA ASP A 159 33.25 12.53 7.58
C ASP A 159 34.48 11.62 7.82
N GLY A 160 35.60 11.89 7.15
CA GLY A 160 36.81 11.06 7.25
C GLY A 160 36.74 9.72 6.49
N CYS A 161 35.70 9.47 5.69
CA CYS A 161 35.63 8.32 4.78
C CYS A 161 36.45 8.58 3.49
N GLU A 162 37.78 8.62 3.63
CA GLU A 162 38.70 9.00 2.55
C GLU A 162 38.52 8.16 1.27
N ASN A 163 38.27 6.86 1.41
CA ASN A 163 38.14 5.94 0.26
C ASN A 163 36.71 5.82 -0.28
N LEU A 164 35.72 6.56 0.24
CA LEU A 164 34.33 6.45 -0.24
C LEU A 164 34.21 7.05 -1.63
N THR A 165 34.26 6.21 -2.64
CA THR A 165 34.27 6.62 -4.05
C THR A 165 33.00 6.22 -4.78
N LYS A 166 32.19 5.34 -4.20
CA LYS A 166 31.05 4.75 -4.88
C LYS A 166 29.77 4.83 -4.04
N VAL A 167 28.70 5.30 -4.66
CA VAL A 167 27.33 5.24 -4.18
C VAL A 167 26.51 4.49 -5.21
N GLU A 168 25.67 3.60 -4.71
CA GLU A 168 24.63 2.89 -5.45
C GLU A 168 23.29 3.11 -4.74
N LEU A 169 22.19 2.83 -5.44
CA LEU A 169 20.85 2.89 -4.86
C LEU A 169 20.28 1.48 -4.70
N VAL A 170 19.62 1.24 -3.56
CA VAL A 170 18.81 0.04 -3.26
C VAL A 170 17.36 0.46 -3.04
N GLY A 171 16.44 -0.47 -3.23
CA GLY A 171 15.04 -0.13 -3.40
C GLY A 171 14.73 0.06 -4.88
N GLU A 172 13.46 -0.12 -5.21
CA GLU A 172 13.02 -0.52 -6.53
C GLU A 172 13.03 0.60 -7.57
N ILE A 173 14.21 1.01 -8.05
CA ILE A 173 14.31 1.71 -9.36
C ILE A 173 13.72 0.83 -10.49
N HIS A 174 13.58 -0.49 -10.26
CA HIS A 174 12.98 -1.45 -11.19
C HIS A 174 11.45 -1.67 -11.04
N GLU A 175 10.85 -1.59 -9.84
CA GLU A 175 9.38 -1.70 -9.62
C GLU A 175 8.65 -0.35 -9.54
N ILE A 176 9.36 0.76 -9.35
CA ILE A 176 8.81 2.10 -9.60
C ILE A 176 8.65 2.37 -11.11
N VAL A 177 9.41 1.62 -11.94
CA VAL A 177 9.56 1.86 -13.38
C VAL A 177 9.06 0.74 -14.33
N PRO A 178 8.18 -0.21 -13.97
CA PRO A 178 7.36 -0.87 -14.98
C PRO A 178 6.36 0.14 -15.58
N TYR A 179 6.11 1.26 -14.90
CA TYR A 179 4.95 2.11 -15.14
C TYR A 179 5.30 3.50 -15.67
N LEU A 180 6.49 4.03 -15.33
CA LEU A 180 7.12 5.12 -16.07
C LEU A 180 7.81 4.50 -17.31
N SER A 181 7.09 4.32 -18.42
CA SER A 181 7.64 3.83 -19.69
C SER A 181 8.64 4.80 -20.35
N LEU A 182 9.24 5.70 -19.59
CA LEU A 182 10.24 6.66 -20.05
C LEU A 182 11.61 6.05 -19.80
N LYS A 183 12.09 5.30 -20.79
CA LYS A 183 13.50 4.88 -20.92
C LYS A 183 14.47 6.03 -20.53
N SER A 184 14.09 7.27 -20.86
CA SER A 184 14.82 8.50 -20.52
C SER A 184 14.95 8.82 -19.03
N TRP A 185 13.99 8.44 -18.17
CA TRP A 185 14.11 8.64 -16.72
C TRP A 185 15.13 7.70 -16.10
N ARG A 186 15.06 6.40 -16.45
CA ARG A 186 16.05 5.42 -15.98
C ARG A 186 17.45 5.82 -16.41
N GLU A 187 17.60 6.22 -17.67
CA GLU A 187 18.88 6.72 -18.20
C GLU A 187 19.34 7.96 -17.43
N ALA A 188 18.47 8.94 -17.14
CA ALA A 188 18.83 10.10 -16.34
C ALA A 188 19.28 9.73 -14.90
N VAL A 189 18.59 8.83 -14.21
CA VAL A 189 19.01 8.38 -12.87
C VAL A 189 20.35 7.66 -12.92
N TYR A 190 20.60 6.82 -13.93
CA TYR A 190 21.90 6.18 -14.10
C TYR A 190 23.00 7.20 -14.41
N GLU A 191 22.71 8.22 -15.22
CA GLU A 191 23.63 9.34 -15.47
C GLU A 191 23.96 10.11 -14.18
N GLU A 192 22.98 10.32 -13.29
CA GLU A 192 23.20 10.96 -11.99
C GLU A 192 23.99 10.08 -11.00
N ILE A 193 23.76 8.76 -11.02
CA ILE A 193 24.58 7.80 -10.25
C ILE A 193 26.02 7.81 -10.79
N ASP A 194 26.20 7.85 -12.11
CA ASP A 194 27.52 7.94 -12.73
C ASP A 194 28.20 9.29 -12.41
N TYR A 195 27.44 10.38 -12.34
CA TYR A 195 27.93 11.71 -11.96
C TYR A 195 28.49 11.70 -10.53
N ILE A 196 27.70 11.28 -9.53
CA ILE A 196 28.16 11.28 -8.14
C ILE A 196 29.38 10.37 -7.95
N ASN A 197 29.44 9.25 -8.67
CA ASN A 197 30.57 8.32 -8.66
C ASN A 197 31.85 8.89 -9.32
N GLN A 198 31.73 9.95 -10.12
CA GLN A 198 32.88 10.71 -10.64
C GLN A 198 33.30 11.84 -9.70
N VAL A 199 32.35 12.41 -8.93
CA VAL A 199 32.59 13.51 -7.99
C VAL A 199 33.22 13.02 -6.69
N LEU A 200 32.63 12.00 -6.06
CA LEU A 200 33.04 11.49 -4.74
C LEU A 200 34.52 11.13 -4.57
N PRO A 201 35.22 10.55 -5.57
CA PRO A 201 36.66 10.31 -5.46
C PRO A 201 37.50 11.57 -5.22
N ASN A 202 37.00 12.74 -5.62
CA ASN A 202 37.69 14.02 -5.50
C ASN A 202 37.12 14.89 -4.37
N THR A 203 35.97 14.53 -3.79
CA THR A 203 35.36 15.26 -2.67
C THR A 203 36.19 15.05 -1.39
N PRO A 204 36.60 16.14 -0.69
CA PRO A 204 37.25 16.05 0.61
C PRO A 204 36.45 15.20 1.59
N ALA A 205 37.13 14.41 2.42
CA ALA A 205 36.47 13.45 3.30
C ALA A 205 35.43 14.09 4.24
N ASN A 206 35.63 15.34 4.64
CA ASN A 206 34.72 16.14 5.48
C ASN A 206 33.50 16.69 4.73
N GLU A 207 33.52 16.69 3.40
CA GLU A 207 32.44 17.23 2.56
C GLU A 207 31.56 16.12 1.95
N LYS A 208 32.01 14.85 1.99
CA LYS A 208 31.27 13.71 1.39
C LYS A 208 29.84 13.55 1.89
N THR A 209 29.57 13.89 3.15
CA THR A 209 28.21 13.79 3.68
C THR A 209 27.28 14.78 2.99
N GLU A 210 27.75 16.02 2.80
CA GLU A 210 26.94 17.07 2.20
C GLU A 210 26.75 16.81 0.71
N GLU A 211 27.81 16.41 0.02
CA GLU A 211 27.75 16.02 -1.40
C GLU A 211 26.71 14.90 -1.65
N ILE A 212 26.68 13.86 -0.80
CA ILE A 212 25.72 12.76 -0.92
C ILE A 212 24.29 13.24 -0.61
N LYS A 213 24.11 14.11 0.39
CA LYS A 213 22.79 14.68 0.72
C LYS A 213 22.24 15.50 -0.43
N GLU A 214 23.02 16.46 -0.94
CA GLU A 214 22.61 17.33 -2.05
C GLU A 214 22.29 16.51 -3.30
N TRP A 215 23.11 15.51 -3.63
CA TRP A 215 22.83 14.57 -4.72
C TRP A 215 21.53 13.79 -4.52
N MET A 216 21.29 13.25 -3.32
CA MET A 216 20.05 12.53 -3.04
C MET A 216 18.81 13.41 -3.14
N GLU A 217 18.87 14.64 -2.62
CA GLU A 217 17.79 15.62 -2.75
C GLU A 217 17.52 15.92 -4.23
N TYR A 218 18.57 16.12 -5.04
CA TYR A 218 18.43 16.33 -6.48
C TYR A 218 17.76 15.15 -7.20
N VAL A 219 18.19 13.92 -6.92
CA VAL A 219 17.60 12.71 -7.51
C VAL A 219 16.12 12.59 -7.11
N LYS A 220 15.77 12.92 -5.87
CA LYS A 220 14.40 12.89 -5.35
C LYS A 220 13.52 13.96 -5.98
N ASP A 221 14.00 15.20 -6.09
CA ASP A 221 13.29 16.29 -6.75
C ASP A 221 13.07 16.01 -8.24
N SER A 222 14.10 15.47 -8.89
CA SER A 222 13.99 14.99 -10.27
C SER A 222 12.92 13.92 -10.37
N TYR A 223 12.85 12.99 -9.42
CA TYR A 223 11.84 11.91 -9.43
C TYR A 223 10.43 12.46 -9.34
N GLU A 224 10.18 13.36 -8.40
CA GLU A 224 8.88 14.01 -8.28
C GLU A 224 8.54 14.86 -9.52
N TYR A 225 9.52 15.52 -10.13
CA TYR A 225 9.32 16.24 -11.39
C TYR A 225 8.89 15.33 -12.53
N TYR A 226 9.61 14.23 -12.79
CA TYR A 226 9.28 13.33 -13.88
C TYR A 226 7.96 12.58 -13.64
N LYS A 227 7.66 12.25 -12.38
CA LYS A 227 6.37 11.72 -11.97
C LYS A 227 5.25 12.71 -12.29
N ALA A 228 5.42 14.00 -11.99
CA ALA A 228 4.46 15.05 -12.33
C ALA A 228 4.33 15.26 -13.85
N VAL A 229 5.44 15.28 -14.60
CA VAL A 229 5.41 15.41 -16.07
C VAL A 229 4.72 14.22 -16.72
N HIS A 230 4.99 13.01 -16.27
CA HIS A 230 4.33 11.81 -16.76
C HIS A 230 2.83 11.86 -16.46
N PHE A 231 2.44 12.29 -15.27
CA PHE A 231 1.04 12.48 -14.90
C PHE A 231 0.33 13.47 -15.85
N CYS A 232 0.91 14.65 -16.09
CA CYS A 232 0.36 15.62 -17.05
C CYS A 232 0.28 15.06 -18.48
N TRP A 233 1.29 14.30 -18.92
CA TRP A 233 1.28 13.69 -20.25
C TRP A 233 0.15 12.65 -20.39
N VAL A 234 -0.09 11.84 -19.37
CA VAL A 234 -1.19 10.87 -19.35
C VAL A 234 -2.54 11.60 -19.38
N GLU A 235 -2.70 12.69 -18.64
CA GLU A 235 -3.91 13.52 -18.64
C GLU A 235 -4.20 14.16 -20.00
N ASP A 236 -3.18 14.74 -20.64
CA ASP A 236 -3.27 15.35 -21.97
C ASP A 236 -3.65 14.31 -23.05
N VAL A 237 -3.02 13.13 -23.02
CA VAL A 237 -3.32 12.03 -23.95
C VAL A 237 -4.75 11.51 -23.74
N THR A 238 -5.19 11.36 -22.49
CA THR A 238 -6.54 10.91 -22.14
C THR A 238 -7.59 11.90 -22.66
N THR A 239 -7.38 13.20 -22.40
CA THR A 239 -8.27 14.27 -22.88
C THR A 239 -8.38 14.30 -24.41
N LEU A 240 -7.26 14.13 -25.12
CA LEU A 240 -7.25 14.10 -26.58
C LEU A 240 -7.94 12.85 -27.14
N LEU A 241 -7.83 11.70 -26.47
CA LEU A 241 -8.53 10.48 -26.83
C LEU A 241 -10.05 10.61 -26.62
N GLU A 242 -10.49 11.20 -25.52
CA GLU A 242 -11.91 11.50 -25.27
C GLU A 242 -12.50 12.43 -26.34
N LEU A 243 -11.76 13.48 -26.74
CA LEU A 243 -12.17 14.38 -27.82
C LEU A 243 -12.26 13.67 -29.18
N ALA A 244 -11.33 12.74 -29.47
CA ALA A 244 -11.38 11.94 -30.69
C ALA A 244 -12.59 10.99 -30.72
N LEU A 245 -12.89 10.33 -29.60
CA LEU A 245 -14.07 9.47 -29.43
C LEU A 245 -15.39 10.24 -29.55
N TRP A 246 -15.46 11.44 -28.95
CA TRP A 246 -16.60 12.34 -29.10
C TRP A 246 -16.84 12.72 -30.56
N LYS A 247 -15.78 13.04 -31.31
CA LYS A 247 -15.88 13.39 -32.73
C LYS A 247 -16.39 12.23 -33.59
N ILE A 248 -15.90 11.01 -33.36
CA ILE A 248 -16.37 9.80 -34.06
C ILE A 248 -17.86 9.54 -33.78
N ASN A 249 -18.32 9.78 -32.55
CA ASN A 249 -19.72 9.63 -32.18
C ASN A 249 -20.66 10.70 -32.79
N ILE A 250 -20.13 11.84 -33.23
CA ILE A 250 -20.87 12.84 -34.01
C ILE A 250 -21.00 12.39 -35.46
N ASP A 251 -19.90 11.95 -36.08
CA ASP A 251 -19.88 11.50 -37.47
C ASP A 251 -20.74 10.23 -37.66
N GLY A 252 -20.82 9.35 -36.65
CA GLY A 252 -21.71 8.18 -36.64
C GLY A 252 -23.21 8.50 -36.53
N LYS A 253 -23.59 9.68 -36.01
CA LYS A 253 -25.00 10.11 -35.88
C LYS A 253 -25.53 10.81 -37.13
N GLU A 254 -24.68 11.36 -37.99
CA GLU A 254 -25.13 11.91 -39.28
C GLU A 254 -25.57 10.83 -40.29
N GLY A 255 -25.22 9.55 -40.05
CA GLY A 255 -25.58 8.43 -40.92
C GLY A 255 -26.95 7.77 -40.69
N SER A 256 -27.71 8.14 -39.64
CA SER A 256 -28.93 7.41 -39.25
C SER A 256 -30.24 8.21 -39.28
N LEU A 257 -30.29 9.36 -39.96
CA LEU A 257 -31.54 10.08 -40.18
C LEU A 257 -32.18 9.67 -41.51
N GLY A 258 -32.91 8.55 -41.47
CA GLY A 258 -33.85 8.17 -42.52
C GLY A 258 -34.96 9.22 -42.66
N LEU A 259 -34.90 9.98 -43.75
CA LEU A 259 -35.96 10.90 -44.16
C LEU A 259 -37.12 10.10 -44.79
N GLN A 260 -38.31 10.17 -44.18
CA GLN A 260 -39.58 10.05 -44.92
C GLN A 260 -40.43 11.30 -44.68
N ASP A 261 -41.11 11.70 -45.76
CA ASP A 261 -41.79 12.96 -45.99
C ASP A 261 -42.81 13.33 -44.90
N GLY A 262 -42.76 14.60 -44.48
CA GLY A 262 -43.81 15.19 -43.66
C GLY A 262 -43.41 16.53 -43.04
N ASP A 263 -43.89 17.61 -43.65
CA ASP A 263 -44.06 18.95 -43.08
C ASP A 263 -42.85 19.93 -43.12
N GLN A 264 -42.99 20.93 -44.00
CA GLN A 264 -42.06 22.05 -44.22
C GLN A 264 -41.87 22.93 -42.96
N THR A 265 -42.80 22.88 -42.00
CA THR A 265 -42.69 23.65 -40.75
C THR A 265 -41.65 23.08 -39.76
N THR A 266 -41.34 21.78 -39.84
CA THR A 266 -40.35 21.12 -38.97
C THR A 266 -38.91 21.42 -39.41
N ARG A 267 -38.68 21.63 -40.72
CA ARG A 267 -37.36 21.97 -41.28
C ARG A 267 -36.88 23.36 -40.88
N GLU A 268 -37.76 24.35 -40.80
CA GLU A 268 -37.38 25.71 -40.36
C GLU A 268 -37.15 25.78 -38.84
N ARG A 269 -37.81 24.92 -38.05
CA ARG A 269 -37.60 24.81 -36.61
C ARG A 269 -36.29 24.11 -36.27
N ALA A 270 -35.96 23.01 -36.96
CA ALA A 270 -34.67 22.32 -36.82
C ALA A 270 -33.47 23.14 -37.36
N GLN A 271 -33.66 23.97 -38.39
CA GLN A 271 -32.63 24.92 -38.84
C GLN A 271 -32.46 26.13 -37.90
N ARG A 272 -33.49 26.51 -37.14
CA ARG A 272 -33.38 27.53 -36.08
C ARG A 272 -32.73 26.96 -34.82
N GLU A 273 -33.07 25.74 -34.42
CA GLU A 273 -32.50 25.07 -33.25
C GLU A 273 -31.03 24.67 -33.47
N SER A 274 -30.66 24.15 -34.65
CA SER A 274 -29.23 23.87 -34.97
C SER A 274 -28.37 25.12 -35.14
N ARG A 275 -28.97 26.28 -35.50
CA ARG A 275 -28.26 27.58 -35.48
C ARG A 275 -28.13 28.15 -34.06
N GLN A 276 -28.99 27.74 -33.12
CA GLN A 276 -28.88 28.09 -31.71
C GLN A 276 -27.87 27.20 -30.97
N GLU A 277 -27.77 25.91 -31.31
CA GLU A 277 -26.75 24.99 -30.77
C GLU A 277 -25.35 25.24 -31.33
N LYS A 278 -25.21 25.76 -32.57
CA LYS A 278 -23.94 26.31 -33.08
C LYS A 278 -23.45 27.55 -32.31
N ARG A 279 -24.20 28.01 -31.32
CA ARG A 279 -23.86 29.14 -30.44
C ARG A 279 -23.60 28.73 -28.99
N VAL A 280 -23.47 27.44 -28.70
CA VAL A 280 -22.66 27.00 -27.55
C VAL A 280 -21.20 27.09 -28.01
N THR A 281 -20.73 28.32 -27.92
CA THR A 281 -19.34 28.79 -27.96
C THR A 281 -18.38 27.66 -27.59
N SER A 282 -17.42 27.29 -28.44
CA SER A 282 -16.16 28.05 -28.62
C SER A 282 -15.46 28.43 -27.30
N GLY A 283 -15.78 27.74 -26.20
CA GLY A 283 -15.11 27.79 -24.90
C GLY A 283 -13.80 27.01 -24.86
N ALA A 284 -13.29 26.59 -26.01
CA ALA A 284 -11.86 26.45 -26.24
C ALA A 284 -11.22 27.84 -26.07
N SER A 285 -11.07 28.23 -24.80
CA SER A 285 -9.81 28.82 -24.40
C SER A 285 -8.76 27.78 -24.76
N VAL A 286 -8.30 27.84 -26.00
CA VAL A 286 -6.87 27.75 -26.29
C VAL A 286 -6.24 28.81 -25.38
N ALA A 287 -6.12 28.46 -24.10
CA ALA A 287 -5.34 29.20 -23.15
C ALA A 287 -3.94 29.06 -23.73
N LYS A 288 -3.52 30.16 -24.35
CA LYS A 288 -2.17 30.42 -24.80
C LYS A 288 -1.20 29.67 -23.88
N ILE A 289 -0.64 28.58 -24.38
CA ILE A 289 0.67 28.12 -23.93
C ILE A 289 1.62 29.20 -24.43
N ASN A 290 1.67 30.30 -23.69
CA ASN A 290 2.79 31.21 -23.75
C ASN A 290 3.97 30.38 -23.27
N MET A 291 4.79 29.94 -24.22
CA MET A 291 6.17 29.57 -23.96
C MET A 291 6.80 30.68 -23.12
N PHE A 292 6.94 30.44 -21.82
CA PHE A 292 7.85 31.21 -20.99
C PHE A 292 9.26 30.88 -21.47
N THR A 293 9.70 31.61 -22.50
CA THR A 293 11.10 31.77 -22.83
C THR A 293 11.73 32.67 -21.78
N GLY A 294 11.90 32.12 -20.58
CA GLY A 294 12.74 32.72 -19.54
C GLY A 294 14.21 32.57 -19.93
N ARG A 295 14.72 33.52 -20.72
CA ARG A 295 16.17 33.74 -20.82
C ARG A 295 16.67 34.19 -19.44
N SER A 296 17.39 33.31 -18.75
CA SER A 296 18.48 33.73 -17.87
C SER A 296 19.77 33.03 -18.31
N LYS A 297 20.86 33.79 -18.28
CA LYS A 297 22.13 33.51 -18.95
C LYS A 297 22.98 32.59 -18.07
N SER A 298 23.36 31.42 -18.58
CA SER A 298 24.75 31.03 -18.87
C SER A 298 24.89 29.51 -19.05
N GLY A 299 25.29 29.10 -20.26
CA GLY A 299 26.27 28.01 -20.47
C GLY A 299 25.86 26.55 -20.24
N SER A 300 24.93 26.00 -21.03
CA SER A 300 25.13 24.74 -21.77
C SER A 300 23.85 24.38 -22.53
N SER A 301 23.98 24.08 -23.82
CA SER A 301 22.87 23.81 -24.72
C SER A 301 22.47 22.34 -24.67
N TYR A 302 21.36 22.02 -24.03
CA TYR A 302 20.66 20.76 -24.28
C TYR A 302 19.55 21.01 -25.31
N HIS A 303 19.87 20.72 -26.58
CA HIS A 303 18.87 20.61 -27.64
C HIS A 303 18.10 19.29 -27.44
N LEU A 304 16.96 19.32 -26.76
CA LEU A 304 16.01 18.22 -26.82
C LEU A 304 15.18 18.33 -28.11
N HIS A 305 15.49 17.46 -29.08
CA HIS A 305 14.64 17.16 -30.22
C HIS A 305 13.34 16.47 -29.74
N ASN A 306 12.33 17.25 -29.34
CA ASN A 306 11.00 16.72 -28.95
C ASN A 306 9.90 17.09 -29.96
N HIS A 307 10.19 16.93 -31.26
CA HIS A 307 9.22 17.17 -32.34
C HIS A 307 8.49 15.91 -32.84
N GLN A 308 8.78 14.72 -32.29
CA GLN A 308 8.13 13.48 -32.74
C GLN A 308 6.72 13.23 -32.18
N PRO A 309 6.36 13.56 -30.92
CA PRO A 309 5.03 13.23 -30.39
C PRO A 309 3.92 14.00 -31.10
N LEU A 310 4.12 15.31 -31.35
CA LEU A 310 3.12 16.15 -32.02
C LEU A 310 2.88 15.73 -33.49
N ALA A 311 3.92 15.22 -34.17
CA ALA A 311 3.82 14.76 -35.55
C ALA A 311 3.09 13.41 -35.68
N ILE A 312 3.22 12.53 -34.67
CA ILE A 312 2.45 11.28 -34.57
C ILE A 312 1.00 11.60 -34.18
N LEU A 313 0.79 12.56 -33.28
CA LEU A 313 -0.53 13.02 -32.82
C LEU A 313 -1.34 13.70 -33.95
N ILE A 314 -0.70 14.52 -34.79
CA ILE A 314 -1.32 15.10 -36.00
C ILE A 314 -1.67 14.01 -37.02
N LYS A 315 -0.87 12.95 -37.12
CA LYS A 315 -1.18 11.81 -37.99
C LYS A 315 -2.37 11.01 -37.46
N ILE A 316 -2.54 10.86 -36.15
CA ILE A 316 -3.68 10.14 -35.53
C ILE A 316 -4.99 10.93 -35.67
N ILE A 317 -4.96 12.26 -35.53
CA ILE A 317 -6.13 13.13 -35.72
C ILE A 317 -6.65 13.12 -37.18
N LEU A 318 -5.80 12.72 -38.14
CA LEU A 318 -6.14 12.59 -39.56
C LEU A 318 -6.56 11.16 -39.97
N ILE A 319 -6.67 10.22 -39.03
CA ILE A 319 -7.15 8.86 -39.32
C ILE A 319 -8.68 8.87 -39.30
N GLU A 320 -9.30 8.72 -40.48
CA GLU A 320 -10.76 8.57 -40.65
C GLU A 320 -11.23 7.12 -40.37
N ASP A 321 -10.32 6.20 -40.03
CA ASP A 321 -10.60 4.77 -39.84
C ASP A 321 -10.65 4.38 -38.35
N SER A 322 -11.85 4.09 -37.86
CA SER A 322 -12.16 3.76 -36.46
C SER A 322 -11.44 2.50 -35.95
N ASN A 323 -11.03 1.58 -36.82
CA ASN A 323 -10.32 0.36 -36.42
C ASN A 323 -8.85 0.62 -36.06
N LEU A 324 -8.18 1.57 -36.73
CA LEU A 324 -6.81 1.93 -36.39
C LEU A 324 -6.74 2.67 -35.05
N LEU A 325 -7.77 3.46 -34.73
CA LEU A 325 -7.87 4.17 -33.46
C LEU A 325 -8.04 3.20 -32.28
N ASN A 326 -8.85 2.15 -32.44
CA ASN A 326 -9.06 1.11 -31.43
C ASN A 326 -7.79 0.26 -31.17
N ILE A 327 -6.97 0.02 -32.20
CA ILE A 327 -5.67 -0.67 -32.05
C ILE A 327 -4.66 0.22 -31.32
N LEU A 328 -4.65 1.53 -31.62
CA LEU A 328 -3.86 2.52 -30.87
C LEU A 328 -4.34 2.65 -29.42
N PHE A 329 -5.66 2.56 -29.18
CA PHE A 329 -6.28 2.55 -27.85
C PHE A 329 -5.81 1.34 -27.03
N ALA A 330 -5.78 0.15 -27.62
CA ALA A 330 -5.24 -1.05 -26.98
C ALA A 330 -3.73 -0.93 -26.69
N ALA A 331 -2.95 -0.36 -27.61
CA ALA A 331 -1.51 -0.18 -27.43
C ALA A 331 -1.13 0.92 -26.41
N LEU A 332 -1.96 1.95 -26.25
CA LEU A 332 -1.79 3.00 -25.24
C LEU A 332 -2.27 2.53 -23.86
N LEU A 333 -3.41 1.84 -23.77
CA LEU A 333 -3.90 1.25 -22.51
C LEU A 333 -2.96 0.18 -21.94
N LEU A 334 -2.32 -0.62 -22.79
CA LEU A 334 -1.30 -1.58 -22.36
C LEU A 334 -0.01 -0.91 -21.85
N ASN A 335 0.21 0.38 -22.11
CA ASN A 335 1.37 1.16 -21.63
C ASN A 335 1.02 2.18 -20.54
N SER A 336 -0.25 2.55 -20.34
CA SER A 336 -0.67 3.59 -19.37
C SER A 336 -1.49 3.07 -18.18
N SER A 337 -1.91 1.81 -18.19
CA SER A 337 -2.58 1.21 -17.02
C SER A 337 -1.53 0.84 -15.99
N THR A 338 -0.98 1.83 -15.26
CA THR A 338 -0.26 1.66 -13.97
C THR A 338 0.45 2.91 -13.39
N VAL A 339 0.00 4.15 -13.61
CA VAL A 339 0.55 5.29 -12.82
C VAL A 339 -0.55 6.01 -12.05
N SER A 340 -0.83 5.50 -10.85
CA SER A 340 -1.35 6.28 -9.69
C SER A 340 -1.36 5.52 -8.35
N ALA A 341 -0.90 4.26 -8.28
CA ALA A 341 -0.76 3.56 -7.01
C ALA A 341 0.65 3.75 -6.46
N PHE A 342 0.78 3.99 -5.14
CA PHE A 342 2.04 4.04 -4.37
C PHE A 342 2.84 5.34 -4.41
N THR A 343 2.38 6.33 -3.64
CA THR A 343 3.25 7.04 -2.68
C THR A 343 2.42 7.50 -1.48
N SER A 344 2.13 6.59 -0.57
CA SER A 344 2.13 6.82 0.87
C SER A 344 1.96 5.48 1.59
N ARG A 345 2.94 5.08 2.39
CA ARG A 345 2.72 4.03 3.40
C ARG A 345 2.02 4.69 4.59
N PRO A 346 0.95 4.10 5.15
CA PRO A 346 0.33 4.64 6.35
C PRO A 346 1.29 4.49 7.56
N PRO A 347 1.29 5.45 8.51
CA PRO A 347 1.99 5.33 9.77
C PRO A 347 1.53 4.09 10.55
N SER A 348 2.40 3.58 11.43
CA SER A 348 2.11 2.47 12.33
C SER A 348 0.75 2.59 13.06
N SER A 349 0.06 1.46 13.16
CA SER A 349 -1.33 1.31 13.60
C SER A 349 -1.67 1.93 14.97
N HIS A 350 -0.69 2.18 15.84
CA HIS A 350 -0.92 2.78 17.15
C HIS A 350 -1.06 4.31 17.14
N ASN A 351 -0.45 5.03 16.18
CA ASN A 351 -0.52 6.50 16.14
C ASN A 351 -1.66 7.03 15.27
N TYR A 352 -2.25 6.20 14.39
CA TYR A 352 -3.33 6.62 13.50
C TYR A 352 -4.72 6.51 14.12
N GLN A 353 -4.97 5.50 14.96
CA GLN A 353 -6.25 5.37 15.69
C GLN A 353 -6.54 6.63 16.54
N HIS A 354 -5.52 7.26 17.13
CA HIS A 354 -5.71 8.45 17.95
C HIS A 354 -6.11 9.72 17.17
N LYS A 355 -5.79 9.82 15.86
CA LYS A 355 -6.14 10.98 15.02
C LYS A 355 -7.49 10.81 14.31
N ASN A 356 -7.92 9.60 13.97
CA ASN A 356 -9.22 9.34 13.33
C ASN A 356 -10.40 9.29 14.30
N ASN A 357 -10.18 9.03 15.59
CA ASN A 357 -11.26 8.98 16.60
C ASN A 357 -12.03 10.31 16.77
N LEU A 358 -11.55 11.43 16.22
CA LEU A 358 -12.19 12.74 16.35
C LEU A 358 -12.94 13.21 15.09
N LYS A 359 -12.81 12.50 13.96
CA LYS A 359 -13.43 12.90 12.68
C LYS A 359 -14.79 12.23 12.52
N MET A 360 -15.78 13.01 12.07
CA MET A 360 -17.12 12.50 11.78
C MET A 360 -17.09 11.57 10.57
N ILE A 361 -17.82 10.47 10.64
CA ILE A 361 -17.99 9.53 9.53
C ILE A 361 -18.91 10.18 8.49
N SER A 362 -18.32 10.54 7.34
CA SER A 362 -19.04 11.19 6.24
C SER A 362 -18.89 10.51 4.87
N ASN A 363 -18.02 9.51 4.74
CA ASN A 363 -17.78 8.78 3.48
C ASN A 363 -17.75 7.29 3.82
N VAL A 364 -18.82 6.57 3.49
CA VAL A 364 -18.98 5.15 3.87
C VAL A 364 -18.99 4.28 2.61
N VAL A 365 -18.13 3.27 2.61
CA VAL A 365 -18.10 2.23 1.58
C VAL A 365 -18.85 1.01 2.09
N ILE A 366 -19.77 0.47 1.30
CA ILE A 366 -20.43 -0.80 1.58
C ILE A 366 -20.05 -1.81 0.49
N ALA A 367 -19.28 -2.83 0.86
CA ALA A 367 -18.85 -3.90 -0.04
C ALA A 367 -19.76 -5.13 0.11
N ILE A 368 -20.44 -5.51 -0.98
CA ILE A 368 -21.43 -6.60 -1.02
C ILE A 368 -21.07 -7.53 -2.18
N ALA A 369 -20.93 -8.83 -1.93
CA ALA A 369 -20.46 -9.76 -2.95
C ALA A 369 -21.48 -9.94 -4.08
N MET A 370 -22.74 -10.21 -3.70
CA MET A 370 -23.80 -10.58 -4.63
C MET A 370 -24.72 -9.41 -4.96
N GLU A 371 -25.06 -9.25 -6.23
CA GLU A 371 -25.98 -8.19 -6.67
C GLU A 371 -27.36 -8.30 -6.01
N ALA A 372 -27.85 -9.53 -5.79
CA ALA A 372 -29.14 -9.79 -5.15
C ALA A 372 -29.22 -9.28 -3.69
N GLU A 373 -28.09 -9.22 -2.98
CA GLU A 373 -27.99 -8.67 -1.63
C GLU A 373 -27.92 -7.13 -1.66
N ALA A 374 -27.27 -6.58 -2.69
CA ALA A 374 -27.03 -5.14 -2.83
C ALA A 374 -28.24 -4.38 -3.39
N SER A 375 -28.90 -4.90 -4.44
CA SER A 375 -29.94 -4.17 -5.17
C SER A 375 -31.08 -3.65 -4.28
N PRO A 376 -31.61 -4.42 -3.31
CA PRO A 376 -32.67 -3.92 -2.45
C PRO A 376 -32.25 -2.69 -1.64
N PHE A 377 -31.02 -2.68 -1.13
CA PHE A 377 -30.47 -1.58 -0.35
C PHE A 377 -30.15 -0.35 -1.23
N VAL A 378 -29.54 -0.58 -2.40
CA VAL A 378 -29.30 0.45 -3.44
C VAL A 378 -30.60 1.15 -3.82
N ASN A 379 -31.67 0.38 -4.05
CA ASN A 379 -32.99 0.91 -4.39
C ASN A 379 -33.64 1.66 -3.22
N HIS A 380 -33.52 1.15 -1.99
CA HIS A 380 -34.05 1.79 -0.79
C HIS A 380 -33.50 3.21 -0.60
N LEU A 381 -32.20 3.40 -0.83
CA LEU A 381 -31.51 4.69 -0.72
C LEU A 381 -31.45 5.49 -2.04
N ASN A 382 -32.05 4.97 -3.11
CA ASN A 382 -32.05 5.57 -4.44
C ASN A 382 -30.63 5.95 -4.93
N LEU A 383 -29.64 5.10 -4.67
CA LEU A 383 -28.26 5.30 -5.10
C LEU A 383 -28.16 5.17 -6.63
N GLN A 384 -27.31 6.00 -7.24
CA GLN A 384 -27.18 6.06 -8.69
C GLN A 384 -26.01 5.19 -9.15
N PRO A 385 -26.15 4.42 -10.24
CA PRO A 385 -25.03 3.68 -10.80
C PRO A 385 -23.94 4.64 -11.30
N ASP A 386 -22.69 4.38 -10.93
CA ASP A 386 -21.52 5.09 -11.43
C ASP A 386 -20.72 4.17 -12.36
N THR A 387 -21.05 4.24 -13.65
CA THR A 387 -20.42 3.41 -14.68
C THR A 387 -18.98 3.82 -14.98
N SER A 388 -18.52 4.96 -14.45
CA SER A 388 -17.15 5.44 -14.59
C SER A 388 -16.28 5.11 -13.38
N PHE A 389 -16.85 4.47 -12.35
CA PHE A 389 -16.16 4.26 -11.09
C PHE A 389 -15.01 3.27 -11.21
N PHE A 390 -15.24 2.13 -11.85
CA PHE A 390 -14.20 1.14 -12.11
C PHE A 390 -13.74 1.18 -13.57
N PRO A 391 -12.52 0.69 -13.87
CA PRO A 391 -12.09 0.48 -15.24
C PRO A 391 -13.08 -0.41 -15.99
N SER A 392 -13.36 -0.08 -17.26
CA SER A 392 -14.40 -0.73 -18.07
C SER A 392 -14.17 -2.22 -18.34
N GLN A 393 -12.95 -2.70 -18.09
CA GLN A 393 -12.58 -4.12 -18.22
C GLN A 393 -12.89 -4.94 -16.96
N THR A 394 -13.22 -4.30 -15.84
CA THR A 394 -13.55 -4.99 -14.60
C THR A 394 -15.04 -5.36 -14.57
N PRO A 395 -15.40 -6.48 -13.91
CA PRO A 395 -16.82 -6.86 -13.77
C PRO A 395 -17.53 -6.06 -12.67
N PHE A 396 -16.82 -5.21 -11.92
CA PHE A 396 -17.33 -4.60 -10.69
C PHE A 396 -18.32 -3.47 -10.98
N HIS A 397 -19.32 -3.32 -10.13
CA HIS A 397 -20.30 -2.23 -10.20
C HIS A 397 -20.22 -1.36 -8.96
N ALA A 398 -20.40 -0.05 -9.14
CA ALA A 398 -20.49 0.92 -8.05
C ALA A 398 -21.80 1.70 -8.14
N PHE A 399 -22.37 2.01 -6.99
CA PHE A 399 -23.54 2.85 -6.82
C PHE A 399 -23.22 3.93 -5.79
N THR A 400 -23.38 5.19 -6.17
CA THR A 400 -23.03 6.33 -5.33
C THR A 400 -24.25 7.18 -5.02
N GLY A 401 -24.24 7.83 -3.87
CA GLY A 401 -25.31 8.71 -3.46
C GLY A 401 -25.06 9.35 -2.11
N LYS A 402 -26.08 10.04 -1.59
CA LYS A 402 -26.03 10.66 -0.27
C LYS A 402 -27.15 10.13 0.60
N HIS A 403 -26.84 9.97 1.89
CA HIS A 403 -27.83 9.70 2.93
C HIS A 403 -27.49 10.53 4.16
N GLY A 404 -28.40 11.42 4.57
CA GLY A 404 -28.08 12.45 5.55
C GLY A 404 -26.86 13.27 5.10
N ASN A 405 -25.84 13.38 5.97
CA ASN A 405 -24.57 14.05 5.65
C ASN A 405 -23.49 13.10 5.11
N CYS A 406 -23.77 11.81 4.96
CA CYS A 406 -22.83 10.85 4.40
C CYS A 406 -22.91 10.79 2.88
N ASN A 407 -21.75 10.68 2.25
CA ASN A 407 -21.61 10.11 0.92
C ASN A 407 -21.51 8.58 1.07
N LEU A 408 -22.31 7.85 0.31
CA LEU A 408 -22.34 6.40 0.30
C LEU A 408 -21.82 5.87 -1.04
N THR A 409 -20.99 4.85 -0.98
CA THR A 409 -20.51 4.10 -2.14
C THR A 409 -20.77 2.61 -1.89
N VAL A 410 -21.75 2.04 -2.59
CA VAL A 410 -22.00 0.58 -2.56
C VAL A 410 -21.27 -0.04 -3.74
N VAL A 411 -20.46 -1.06 -3.49
CA VAL A 411 -19.73 -1.79 -4.53
C VAL A 411 -20.08 -3.26 -4.53
N THR A 412 -20.18 -3.83 -5.74
CA THR A 412 -20.41 -5.26 -5.94
C THR A 412 -19.37 -5.87 -6.87
N ASN A 413 -19.12 -7.17 -6.69
CA ASN A 413 -18.13 -7.91 -7.48
C ASN A 413 -18.60 -8.18 -8.93
N GLY A 414 -19.87 -7.92 -9.22
CA GLY A 414 -20.53 -8.15 -10.50
C GLY A 414 -20.46 -9.59 -10.97
N LYS A 415 -20.65 -9.83 -12.28
CA LYS A 415 -20.81 -11.17 -12.85
C LYS A 415 -19.51 -11.73 -13.44
N ASP A 416 -19.37 -13.05 -13.42
CA ASP A 416 -18.24 -13.72 -14.05
C ASP A 416 -18.27 -13.57 -15.58
N VAL A 417 -17.32 -12.79 -16.09
CA VAL A 417 -17.08 -12.55 -17.52
C VAL A 417 -15.93 -13.38 -18.06
N VAL A 418 -15.13 -14.03 -17.20
CA VAL A 418 -13.94 -14.80 -17.61
C VAL A 418 -14.37 -16.16 -18.15
N HIS A 419 -15.31 -16.81 -17.46
CA HIS A 419 -15.89 -18.07 -17.91
C HIS A 419 -17.31 -17.93 -18.46
N ASP A 420 -17.85 -16.70 -18.49
CA ASP A 420 -19.18 -16.36 -19.02
C ASP A 420 -20.31 -17.20 -18.41
N THR A 421 -20.20 -17.47 -17.10
CA THR A 421 -21.17 -18.31 -16.37
C THR A 421 -22.41 -17.53 -15.94
N GLY A 422 -22.34 -16.20 -15.90
CA GLY A 422 -23.42 -15.31 -15.49
C GLY A 422 -23.73 -15.30 -13.99
N VAL A 423 -22.94 -16.00 -13.17
CA VAL A 423 -23.06 -15.96 -11.69
C VAL A 423 -22.31 -14.76 -11.11
N ASP A 424 -22.63 -14.36 -9.88
CA ASP A 424 -21.86 -13.35 -9.15
C ASP A 424 -20.43 -13.84 -8.86
N ASN A 425 -19.45 -12.94 -8.98
CA ASN A 425 -18.07 -13.18 -8.60
C ASN A 425 -17.94 -13.21 -7.06
N VAL A 426 -18.25 -14.35 -6.44
CA VAL A 426 -18.04 -14.58 -5.00
C VAL A 426 -16.60 -14.98 -4.69
N GLY A 427 -16.23 -14.97 -3.41
CA GLY A 427 -14.91 -15.38 -2.93
C GLY A 427 -13.92 -14.24 -2.73
N THR A 428 -12.76 -14.59 -2.17
CA THR A 428 -11.80 -13.62 -1.63
C THR A 428 -11.12 -12.77 -2.70
N VAL A 429 -10.89 -13.34 -3.89
CA VAL A 429 -10.17 -12.67 -4.98
C VAL A 429 -10.95 -11.47 -5.52
N PRO A 430 -12.17 -11.64 -6.09
CA PRO A 430 -12.93 -10.50 -6.59
C PRO A 430 -13.26 -9.49 -5.50
N ALA A 431 -13.57 -9.95 -4.28
CA ALA A 431 -13.85 -9.08 -3.15
C ALA A 431 -12.66 -8.20 -2.74
N ALA A 432 -11.44 -8.76 -2.70
CA ALA A 432 -10.23 -8.00 -2.41
C ALA A 432 -9.93 -6.98 -3.50
N VAL A 433 -10.06 -7.37 -4.78
CA VAL A 433 -9.74 -6.47 -5.92
C VAL A 433 -10.75 -5.33 -6.00
N ALA A 434 -12.06 -5.62 -5.91
CA ALA A 434 -13.10 -4.60 -5.93
C ALA A 434 -12.92 -3.61 -4.76
N THR A 435 -12.66 -4.12 -3.57
CA THR A 435 -12.39 -3.29 -2.39
C THR A 435 -11.15 -2.43 -2.57
N PHE A 436 -10.03 -3.02 -2.99
CA PHE A 436 -8.76 -2.30 -3.18
C PHE A 436 -8.90 -1.16 -4.21
N LEU A 437 -9.55 -1.43 -5.35
CA LEU A 437 -9.80 -0.41 -6.38
C LEU A 437 -10.74 0.70 -5.89
N THR A 438 -11.74 0.34 -5.07
CA THR A 438 -12.66 1.32 -4.46
C THR A 438 -11.91 2.28 -3.54
N LEU A 439 -11.12 1.73 -2.61
CA LEU A 439 -10.35 2.53 -1.65
C LEU A 439 -9.28 3.35 -2.35
N GLN A 440 -8.63 2.79 -3.37
CA GLN A 440 -7.69 3.52 -4.21
C GLN A 440 -8.35 4.72 -4.88
N LYS A 441 -9.46 4.53 -5.61
CA LYS A 441 -10.17 5.63 -6.30
C LYS A 441 -10.56 6.72 -5.32
N MET A 442 -11.16 6.34 -4.19
CA MET A 442 -11.60 7.32 -3.19
C MET A 442 -10.43 8.02 -2.48
N SER A 443 -9.26 7.38 -2.39
CA SER A 443 -8.06 8.02 -1.82
C SER A 443 -7.43 9.08 -2.73
N LEU A 444 -7.64 8.94 -4.05
CA LEU A 444 -7.13 9.87 -5.08
C LEU A 444 -8.04 11.08 -5.29
N GLU A 445 -9.30 10.95 -4.89
CA GLU A 445 -10.31 12.00 -4.93
C GLU A 445 -10.42 12.66 -3.53
N ASP A 446 -10.98 13.87 -3.42
CA ASP A 446 -11.20 14.55 -2.12
C ASP A 446 -12.38 13.93 -1.33
N ASN A 447 -12.51 12.60 -1.37
CA ASN A 447 -13.63 11.82 -0.84
C ASN A 447 -13.19 10.51 -0.16
N ALA A 448 -11.96 10.46 0.39
CA ALA A 448 -11.41 9.30 1.07
C ALA A 448 -12.40 8.60 2.02
N ALA A 449 -12.44 7.26 1.96
CA ALA A 449 -13.33 6.46 2.79
C ALA A 449 -12.99 6.61 4.28
N HIS A 450 -14.02 6.87 5.08
CA HIS A 450 -13.89 6.97 6.54
C HIS A 450 -14.24 5.65 7.24
N LEU A 451 -15.12 4.86 6.64
CA LEU A 451 -15.57 3.58 7.18
C LEU A 451 -15.89 2.63 6.03
N LEU A 452 -15.45 1.38 6.16
CA LEU A 452 -15.83 0.29 5.27
C LEU A 452 -16.73 -0.71 5.99
N ILE A 453 -17.85 -1.05 5.37
CA ILE A 453 -18.80 -2.04 5.88
C ILE A 453 -18.86 -3.19 4.89
N ASN A 454 -18.48 -4.40 5.31
CA ASN A 454 -18.72 -5.59 4.50
C ASN A 454 -20.06 -6.21 4.85
N ALA A 455 -21.02 -6.17 3.94
CA ALA A 455 -22.37 -6.66 4.18
C ALA A 455 -22.71 -7.85 3.28
N GLY A 456 -23.42 -8.83 3.82
CA GLY A 456 -23.86 -10.00 3.06
C GLY A 456 -24.40 -11.11 3.95
N THR A 457 -24.90 -12.15 3.30
CA THR A 457 -25.31 -13.39 3.97
C THR A 457 -24.10 -14.24 4.38
N CYS A 458 -24.31 -15.17 5.31
CA CYS A 458 -23.26 -16.01 5.87
C CYS A 458 -23.83 -17.27 6.53
N GLY A 459 -22.99 -18.27 6.75
CA GLY A 459 -23.31 -19.37 7.65
C GLY A 459 -23.13 -18.96 9.11
N GLY A 460 -24.00 -19.43 10.00
CA GLY A 460 -23.92 -19.24 11.44
C GLY A 460 -23.54 -20.55 12.16
N PHE A 461 -22.95 -20.43 13.35
CA PHE A 461 -22.68 -21.60 14.19
C PHE A 461 -23.66 -21.70 15.36
N LYS A 462 -24.44 -22.78 15.42
CA LYS A 462 -25.37 -23.09 16.51
C LYS A 462 -24.65 -23.21 17.85
N ARG A 463 -23.42 -23.75 17.87
CA ARG A 463 -22.57 -23.77 19.10
C ARG A 463 -22.23 -22.37 19.63
N LYS A 464 -22.40 -21.33 18.81
CA LYS A 464 -22.23 -19.92 19.17
C LYS A 464 -23.56 -19.18 19.32
N GLY A 465 -24.68 -19.90 19.31
CA GLY A 465 -26.02 -19.34 19.47
C GLY A 465 -26.55 -18.61 18.23
N ALA A 466 -26.03 -18.92 17.04
CA ALA A 466 -26.56 -18.38 15.79
C ALA A 466 -27.86 -19.09 15.39
N GLU A 467 -28.82 -18.31 14.90
CA GLU A 467 -30.11 -18.71 14.36
C GLU A 467 -30.30 -18.06 12.97
N ILE A 468 -31.14 -18.67 12.13
CA ILE A 468 -31.44 -18.13 10.79
C ILE A 468 -32.05 -16.73 10.91
N GLY A 469 -31.52 -15.79 10.12
CA GLY A 469 -31.95 -14.40 10.10
C GLY A 469 -31.29 -13.51 11.15
N ASP A 470 -30.47 -14.06 12.06
CA ASP A 470 -29.66 -13.27 12.98
C ASP A 470 -28.74 -12.32 12.23
N VAL A 471 -28.58 -11.11 12.79
CA VAL A 471 -27.58 -10.13 12.34
C VAL A 471 -26.39 -10.18 13.29
N PHE A 472 -25.22 -10.49 12.75
CA PHE A 472 -23.93 -10.40 13.43
C PHE A 472 -23.15 -9.17 12.97
N LEU A 473 -22.60 -8.42 13.92
CA LEU A 473 -21.54 -7.46 13.66
C LEU A 473 -20.19 -8.09 14.00
N THR A 474 -19.22 -7.98 13.11
CA THR A 474 -17.95 -8.67 13.29
C THR A 474 -17.08 -7.97 14.34
N THR A 475 -16.49 -8.73 15.25
CA THR A 475 -15.45 -8.23 16.18
C THR A 475 -14.03 -8.49 15.64
N ALA A 476 -13.89 -9.50 14.78
CA ALA A 476 -12.68 -9.80 14.03
C ALA A 476 -13.03 -10.67 12.82
N VAL A 477 -12.09 -10.78 11.88
CA VAL A 477 -12.16 -11.69 10.74
C VAL A 477 -10.91 -12.58 10.69
N ALA A 478 -11.01 -13.81 10.18
CA ALA A 478 -9.87 -14.72 10.02
C ALA A 478 -10.10 -15.78 8.92
N ASN A 479 -9.05 -16.14 8.18
CA ASN A 479 -9.12 -17.21 7.19
C ASN A 479 -9.08 -18.59 7.88
N HIS A 480 -9.82 -19.56 7.32
CA HIS A 480 -9.74 -20.98 7.73
C HIS A 480 -9.13 -21.90 6.67
N ASP A 481 -8.99 -21.45 5.42
CA ASP A 481 -8.51 -22.24 4.28
C ASP A 481 -7.04 -21.97 3.88
N ARG A 482 -6.39 -20.96 4.47
CA ARG A 482 -5.00 -20.57 4.19
C ARG A 482 -3.99 -21.21 5.15
N ARG A 483 -3.75 -22.51 4.96
CA ARG A 483 -2.88 -23.32 5.84
C ARG A 483 -1.43 -23.36 5.35
N ILE A 484 -0.53 -22.66 6.03
CA ILE A 484 0.89 -22.58 5.67
C ILE A 484 1.73 -23.03 6.88
N PRO A 485 2.12 -24.32 6.98
CA PRO A 485 2.76 -24.90 8.16
C PRO A 485 4.27 -24.55 8.23
N ILE A 486 4.58 -23.27 8.10
CA ILE A 486 5.93 -22.70 8.20
C ILE A 486 5.89 -21.67 9.33
N PRO A 487 6.87 -21.64 10.26
CA PRO A 487 6.97 -20.60 11.29
C PRO A 487 6.79 -19.20 10.69
N ASP A 488 6.09 -18.31 11.40
CA ASP A 488 5.63 -16.98 10.96
C ASP A 488 4.58 -16.96 9.83
N PHE A 489 4.55 -17.94 8.93
CA PHE A 489 3.50 -18.03 7.92
C PHE A 489 2.17 -18.61 8.44
N VAL A 490 2.18 -19.32 9.57
CA VAL A 490 0.94 -19.79 10.24
C VAL A 490 0.04 -18.61 10.61
N PRO A 491 0.48 -17.62 11.43
CA PRO A 491 -0.37 -16.47 11.75
C PRO A 491 -0.68 -15.60 10.52
N TYR A 492 0.24 -15.51 9.54
CA TYR A 492 -0.04 -14.84 8.26
C TYR A 492 -1.16 -15.51 7.46
N GLY A 493 -1.17 -16.85 7.41
CA GLY A 493 -2.20 -17.64 6.75
C GLY A 493 -3.56 -17.44 7.41
N VAL A 494 -3.62 -17.54 8.74
CA VAL A 494 -4.83 -17.21 9.52
C VAL A 494 -5.26 -15.78 9.22
N GLY A 495 -4.31 -14.83 9.21
CA GLY A 495 -4.57 -13.44 8.80
C GLY A 495 -5.66 -12.78 9.63
N ARG A 496 -5.63 -12.99 10.96
CA ARG A 496 -6.65 -12.46 11.86
C ARG A 496 -6.56 -10.94 11.94
N ILE A 497 -7.65 -10.25 11.63
CA ILE A 497 -7.75 -8.78 11.65
C ILE A 497 -8.90 -8.38 12.57
N ALA A 498 -8.66 -7.44 13.50
CA ALA A 498 -9.68 -6.92 14.40
C ALA A 498 -10.60 -5.95 13.67
N SER A 499 -11.90 -5.98 13.95
CA SER A 499 -12.84 -4.99 13.44
C SER A 499 -12.90 -3.75 14.34
N THR A 500 -13.45 -2.67 13.81
CA THR A 500 -13.81 -1.47 14.59
C THR A 500 -14.79 -1.85 15.69
N SER A 501 -14.64 -1.25 16.87
CA SER A 501 -15.58 -1.39 17.99
C SER A 501 -16.97 -0.93 17.56
N VAL A 502 -17.99 -1.75 17.79
CA VAL A 502 -19.38 -1.52 17.35
C VAL A 502 -20.40 -1.91 18.42
N GLU A 503 -20.03 -1.80 19.70
CA GLU A 503 -20.86 -2.21 20.82
C GLU A 503 -22.13 -1.36 20.94
N ASN A 504 -22.07 -0.06 20.64
CA ASN A 504 -23.25 0.80 20.72
C ASN A 504 -24.21 0.51 19.56
N LEU A 505 -23.67 0.27 18.36
CA LEU A 505 -24.41 -0.13 17.17
C LEU A 505 -25.05 -1.51 17.38
N ALA A 506 -24.31 -2.47 17.95
CA ALA A 506 -24.85 -3.79 18.29
C ALA A 506 -26.04 -3.66 19.25
N SER A 507 -25.89 -2.83 20.29
CA SER A 507 -26.97 -2.55 21.24
C SER A 507 -28.16 -1.84 20.60
N HIS A 508 -27.92 -0.95 19.63
CA HIS A 508 -28.97 -0.24 18.90
C HIS A 508 -29.77 -1.14 17.96
N LEU A 509 -29.10 -2.12 17.35
CA LEU A 509 -29.69 -3.05 16.39
C LEU A 509 -30.26 -4.33 17.03
N ASP A 510 -29.96 -4.58 18.31
CA ASP A 510 -30.11 -5.90 18.94
C ASP A 510 -29.33 -6.98 18.17
N ALA A 511 -28.16 -6.61 17.65
CA ALA A 511 -27.31 -7.49 16.85
C ALA A 511 -26.31 -8.24 17.72
N LYS A 512 -25.96 -9.46 17.29
CA LYS A 512 -24.95 -10.30 17.96
C LYS A 512 -23.55 -9.86 17.55
N LEU A 513 -22.57 -10.07 18.43
CA LEU A 513 -21.15 -9.81 18.15
C LEU A 513 -20.41 -11.13 17.98
N GLY A 514 -19.50 -11.21 17.00
CA GLY A 514 -18.71 -12.43 16.83
C GLY A 514 -17.61 -12.36 15.79
N VAL A 515 -16.76 -13.38 15.77
CA VAL A 515 -15.70 -13.52 14.76
C VAL A 515 -16.29 -14.09 13.48
N CYS A 516 -16.01 -13.47 12.34
CA CYS A 516 -16.33 -14.04 11.02
C CYS A 516 -15.12 -14.81 10.48
N THR A 517 -15.32 -16.03 10.02
CA THR A 517 -14.26 -16.82 9.40
C THR A 517 -14.49 -16.99 7.90
N THR A 518 -13.43 -16.82 7.10
CA THR A 518 -13.53 -16.70 5.65
C THR A 518 -12.77 -17.83 4.95
N GLY A 519 -13.33 -18.34 3.86
CA GLY A 519 -12.67 -19.27 2.95
C GLY A 519 -13.40 -19.33 1.61
N ASN A 520 -12.75 -19.83 0.56
CA ASN A 520 -13.31 -19.78 -0.81
C ASN A 520 -14.28 -20.94 -1.15
N SER A 521 -14.57 -21.79 -0.17
CA SER A 521 -15.49 -22.90 -0.30
C SER A 521 -16.78 -22.60 0.45
N LEU A 522 -17.92 -22.77 -0.23
CA LEU A 522 -19.24 -22.68 0.42
C LEU A 522 -19.43 -23.84 1.41
N ASP A 523 -19.07 -25.06 0.99
CA ASP A 523 -18.94 -26.23 1.85
C ASP A 523 -17.68 -26.15 2.73
N PHE A 524 -17.40 -27.23 3.46
CA PHE A 524 -16.20 -27.34 4.27
C PHE A 524 -15.76 -28.80 4.44
N HIS A 525 -14.46 -29.00 4.60
CA HIS A 525 -13.88 -30.27 5.02
C HIS A 525 -13.62 -30.26 6.54
N GLU A 526 -13.40 -31.44 7.12
CA GLU A 526 -13.10 -31.59 8.56
C GLU A 526 -11.94 -30.69 9.04
N VAL A 527 -10.91 -30.50 8.19
CA VAL A 527 -9.77 -29.63 8.49
C VAL A 527 -10.19 -28.17 8.58
N ASP A 528 -11.10 -27.72 7.71
CA ASP A 528 -11.62 -26.35 7.77
C ASP A 528 -12.42 -26.17 9.05
N SER A 529 -13.24 -27.17 9.43
CA SER A 529 -14.03 -27.16 10.68
C SER A 529 -13.16 -26.92 11.91
N GLN A 530 -12.02 -27.61 12.00
CA GLN A 530 -11.06 -27.41 13.09
C GLN A 530 -10.51 -25.98 13.11
N HIS A 531 -10.12 -25.43 11.95
CA HIS A 531 -9.64 -24.04 11.88
C HIS A 531 -10.72 -23.01 12.21
N MET A 532 -11.98 -23.27 11.84
CA MET A 532 -13.10 -22.41 12.23
C MET A 532 -13.33 -22.41 13.75
N ILE A 533 -13.13 -23.57 14.41
CA ILE A 533 -13.14 -23.67 15.88
C ILE A 533 -11.95 -22.91 16.49
N ASP A 534 -10.74 -23.12 15.96
CA ASP A 534 -9.51 -22.48 16.45
C ASP A 534 -9.57 -20.95 16.31
N ASN A 535 -10.26 -20.45 15.28
CA ASN A 535 -10.51 -19.03 15.06
C ASN A 535 -11.58 -18.42 15.99
N ASP A 536 -12.24 -19.23 16.82
CA ASP A 536 -13.39 -18.84 17.64
C ASP A 536 -14.58 -18.30 16.82
N ALA A 537 -14.79 -18.85 15.63
CA ALA A 537 -15.75 -18.32 14.66
C ALA A 537 -17.21 -18.42 15.14
N SER A 538 -17.96 -17.34 14.95
CA SER A 538 -19.41 -17.23 15.18
C SER A 538 -20.21 -17.29 13.89
N VAL A 539 -19.63 -16.78 12.79
CA VAL A 539 -20.19 -16.86 11.44
C VAL A 539 -19.09 -17.23 10.42
N LYS A 540 -19.48 -17.80 9.28
CA LYS A 540 -18.63 -18.25 8.17
C LYS A 540 -19.04 -17.57 6.87
N ASP A 541 -18.10 -17.01 6.12
CA ASP A 541 -18.36 -16.39 4.82
C ASP A 541 -17.25 -16.69 3.80
N MET A 542 -17.28 -15.98 2.65
CA MET A 542 -16.33 -16.17 1.55
C MET A 542 -15.51 -14.91 1.20
N GLU A 543 -15.72 -13.77 1.87
CA GLU A 543 -15.10 -12.48 1.48
C GLU A 543 -14.46 -11.68 2.63
N ALA A 544 -15.00 -11.74 3.85
CA ALA A 544 -14.74 -10.73 4.90
C ALA A 544 -13.26 -10.55 5.23
N ALA A 545 -12.50 -11.62 5.37
CA ALA A 545 -11.06 -11.53 5.66
C ALA A 545 -10.27 -10.84 4.55
N ALA A 546 -10.67 -11.01 3.29
CA ALA A 546 -10.00 -10.41 2.14
C ALA A 546 -10.33 -8.91 2.00
N ILE A 547 -11.58 -8.54 2.28
CA ILE A 547 -12.04 -7.16 2.33
C ILE A 547 -11.36 -6.42 3.49
N ALA A 548 -11.28 -7.03 4.67
CA ALA A 548 -10.57 -6.46 5.81
C ALA A 548 -9.08 -6.27 5.51
N TRP A 549 -8.42 -7.24 4.86
CA TRP A 549 -7.03 -7.11 4.45
C TRP A 549 -6.82 -5.90 3.50
N ALA A 550 -7.71 -5.72 2.53
CA ALA A 550 -7.67 -4.54 1.67
C ALA A 550 -7.89 -3.25 2.47
N SER A 551 -8.84 -3.24 3.40
CA SER A 551 -9.13 -2.09 4.28
C SER A 551 -7.94 -1.70 5.15
N GLU A 552 -7.27 -2.67 5.78
CA GLU A 552 -6.07 -2.46 6.60
C GLU A 552 -4.89 -1.91 5.79
N THR A 553 -4.74 -2.38 4.53
CA THR A 553 -3.70 -1.87 3.62
C THR A 553 -3.85 -0.36 3.35
N TRP A 554 -5.10 0.13 3.34
CA TRP A 554 -5.45 1.54 3.20
C TRP A 554 -5.72 2.25 4.54
N ASN A 555 -5.56 1.55 5.67
CA ASN A 555 -5.82 2.05 7.03
C ASN A 555 -7.23 2.66 7.19
N VAL A 556 -8.22 2.01 6.59
CA VAL A 556 -9.63 2.37 6.69
C VAL A 556 -10.30 1.49 7.75
N PRO A 557 -10.92 2.07 8.80
CA PRO A 557 -11.67 1.31 9.79
C PRO A 557 -12.77 0.47 9.13
N HIS A 558 -12.91 -0.78 9.56
CA HIS A 558 -13.89 -1.69 8.98
C HIS A 558 -14.65 -2.53 10.02
N PHE A 559 -15.84 -2.98 9.66
CA PHE A 559 -16.53 -4.10 10.30
C PHE A 559 -17.47 -4.78 9.29
N GLY A 560 -17.96 -5.97 9.62
CA GLY A 560 -18.91 -6.71 8.80
C GLY A 560 -20.32 -6.69 9.39
N VAL A 561 -21.33 -6.68 8.52
CA VAL A 561 -22.75 -6.94 8.83
C VAL A 561 -23.12 -8.25 8.17
N LYS A 562 -23.27 -9.30 8.98
CA LYS A 562 -23.37 -10.69 8.51
C LYS A 562 -24.71 -11.28 8.93
N VAL A 563 -25.52 -11.68 7.95
CA VAL A 563 -26.85 -12.23 8.21
C VAL A 563 -26.86 -13.74 7.99
N VAL A 564 -27.32 -14.49 8.99
CA VAL A 564 -27.25 -15.96 8.97
C VAL A 564 -28.29 -16.55 8.01
N THR A 565 -27.85 -17.25 6.97
CA THR A 565 -28.67 -17.98 5.99
C THR A 565 -28.78 -19.47 6.27
N ASP A 566 -27.76 -20.03 6.88
CA ASP A 566 -27.59 -21.47 7.10
C ASP A 566 -26.84 -21.72 8.39
N ILE A 567 -27.02 -22.90 8.99
CA ILE A 567 -26.36 -23.33 10.21
C ILE A 567 -25.28 -24.35 9.85
N VAL A 568 -24.02 -23.92 9.90
CA VAL A 568 -22.86 -24.68 9.41
C VAL A 568 -22.64 -25.98 10.19
N ASP A 569 -22.93 -25.98 11.50
CA ASP A 569 -22.90 -27.16 12.37
C ASP A 569 -24.30 -27.73 12.67
N GLY A 570 -25.23 -27.54 11.72
CA GLY A 570 -26.59 -28.05 11.75
C GLY A 570 -26.74 -29.42 11.09
N ASP A 571 -27.98 -29.92 11.06
CA ASP A 571 -28.30 -31.25 10.52
C ASP A 571 -28.57 -31.26 9.00
N LYS A 572 -28.71 -30.08 8.38
CA LYS A 572 -29.00 -29.90 6.95
C LYS A 572 -27.75 -29.55 6.15
N PRO A 573 -27.64 -29.95 4.87
CA PRO A 573 -26.57 -29.48 4.00
C PRO A 573 -26.65 -27.96 3.79
N THR A 574 -25.51 -27.27 3.91
CA THR A 574 -25.39 -25.81 3.78
C THR A 574 -26.07 -25.23 2.53
N GLN A 575 -25.90 -25.88 1.38
CA GLN A 575 -26.45 -25.40 0.11
C GLN A 575 -27.98 -25.44 0.09
N GLU A 576 -28.59 -26.48 0.68
CA GLU A 576 -30.04 -26.62 0.73
C GLU A 576 -30.66 -25.57 1.65
N GLU A 577 -30.08 -25.40 2.85
CA GLU A 577 -30.56 -24.43 3.83
C GLU A 577 -30.36 -22.97 3.36
N PHE A 578 -29.26 -22.70 2.65
CA PHE A 578 -29.02 -21.42 2.00
C PHE A 578 -30.16 -21.05 1.03
N PHE A 579 -30.52 -21.93 0.09
CA PHE A 579 -31.58 -21.64 -0.88
C PHE A 579 -32.97 -21.55 -0.22
N GLU A 580 -33.24 -22.35 0.81
CA GLU A 580 -34.50 -22.30 1.56
C GLU A 580 -34.69 -20.96 2.28
N ASN A 581 -33.62 -20.40 2.84
CA ASN A 581 -33.68 -19.25 3.75
C ASN A 581 -33.20 -17.93 3.13
N LEU A 582 -32.69 -17.94 1.89
CA LEU A 582 -32.16 -16.75 1.22
C LEU A 582 -33.14 -15.57 1.27
N GLY A 583 -34.44 -15.82 1.09
CA GLY A 583 -35.46 -14.77 1.16
C GLY A 583 -35.56 -14.13 2.55
N THR A 584 -35.54 -14.93 3.61
CA THR A 584 -35.58 -14.45 5.00
C THR A 584 -34.31 -13.68 5.35
N ALA A 585 -33.14 -14.21 5.01
CA ALA A 585 -31.87 -13.53 5.29
C ALA A 585 -31.71 -12.23 4.47
N ALA A 586 -32.13 -12.23 3.20
CA ALA A 586 -32.15 -11.01 2.40
C ALA A 586 -33.08 -9.95 3.00
N GLN A 587 -34.22 -10.35 3.57
CA GLN A 587 -35.10 -9.43 4.29
C GLN A 587 -34.44 -8.88 5.56
N SER A 588 -33.84 -9.74 6.40
CA SER A 588 -33.10 -9.30 7.58
C SER A 588 -31.97 -8.32 7.22
N LEU A 589 -31.24 -8.57 6.13
CA LEU A 589 -30.18 -7.68 5.65
C LEU A 589 -30.75 -6.33 5.18
N GLN A 590 -31.88 -6.35 4.46
CA GLN A 590 -32.63 -5.16 4.04
C GLN A 590 -33.14 -4.32 5.20
N GLU A 591 -33.49 -4.94 6.32
CA GLU A 591 -33.93 -4.24 7.53
C GLU A 591 -32.75 -3.72 8.36
N ALA A 592 -31.62 -4.42 8.36
CA ALA A 592 -30.45 -4.07 9.15
C ALA A 592 -29.63 -2.94 8.53
N LEU A 593 -29.33 -3.00 7.23
CA LEU A 593 -28.41 -2.06 6.58
C LEU A 593 -28.86 -0.59 6.64
N PRO A 594 -30.14 -0.23 6.41
CA PRO A 594 -30.60 1.14 6.59
C PRO A 594 -30.39 1.64 8.02
N LYS A 595 -30.69 0.81 9.03
CA LYS A 595 -30.49 1.17 10.44
C LYS A 595 -29.01 1.34 10.79
N VAL A 596 -28.14 0.51 10.21
CA VAL A 596 -26.68 0.67 10.33
C VAL A 596 -26.27 2.03 9.79
N ILE A 597 -26.67 2.37 8.56
CA ILE A 597 -26.31 3.64 7.93
C ILE A 597 -26.88 4.84 8.70
N ASP A 598 -28.14 4.77 9.14
CA ASP A 598 -28.77 5.79 9.97
C ASP A 598 -28.00 6.04 11.27
N PHE A 599 -27.41 4.99 11.86
CA PHE A 599 -26.64 5.11 13.09
C PHE A 599 -25.22 5.62 12.86
N VAL A 600 -24.49 5.08 11.89
CA VAL A 600 -23.07 5.42 11.67
C VAL A 600 -22.89 6.82 11.07
N CYS A 601 -23.86 7.28 10.29
CA CYS A 601 -23.82 8.62 9.73
C CYS A 601 -23.93 9.67 10.83
N ASP A 602 -23.05 10.67 10.78
CA ASP A 602 -22.93 11.69 11.81
C ASP A 602 -22.48 11.15 13.19
N LYS A 603 -21.74 10.03 13.22
CA LYS A 603 -20.99 9.57 14.40
C LYS A 603 -19.48 9.63 14.21
N LYS A 604 -18.75 9.63 15.33
CA LYS A 604 -17.33 9.31 15.39
C LYS A 604 -17.12 7.82 15.62
N HIS A 605 -15.91 7.34 15.31
CA HIS A 605 -15.56 5.94 15.47
C HIS A 605 -15.68 5.41 16.92
N ASP A 606 -15.49 6.25 17.94
CA ASP A 606 -15.63 5.88 19.35
C ASP A 606 -17.09 5.87 19.85
N GLU A 607 -18.04 6.32 19.02
CA GLU A 607 -19.48 6.34 19.29
C GLU A 607 -20.23 5.19 18.62
N LEU A 608 -19.51 4.35 17.88
CA LEU A 608 -20.03 3.19 17.14
C LEU A 608 -20.41 2.03 18.05
#